data_AF-A0A8T4S4N7-F1
#
_entry.id   AF-A0A8T4S4N7-F1
#
_cell.length_a   1.000
_cell.length_b   1.000
_cell.length_c   1.000
_cell.angle_alpha   90.00
_cell.angle_beta   90.00
_cell.angle_gamma   90.00
#
_symmetry.space_group_name_H-M   'P 1'
#
loop_
_entity.id
_entity.type
_entity.pdbx_description
1 polymer ?
#
loop_
_entity_poly.entity_id
_entity_poly.type
_entity_poly.pdbx_seq_one_letter_code
_entity_poly.pdbx_strand_id
1 'polypeptide(L)'
;MLTKDNLWIATIGTAADYSLATIKEFNKKFPELAESSEDIYRIIYETKLGKLIKIFSFILKDPHYKVLQYVNVIEKINSPDELLGESSKNAEEIMKVYRRVNSEYQKLFEEASKSQESMVHKFLYPAGNMSFTAELSSELQHEFRDKMIIVGRQKDSSIKMSLRYQKKDLRKLLEKALEGLDGYGGGHKHACGCHINSRDYNEFVERLESYIK
;
A
#
# COMPACT_ATOMS: atom_id res chain seq x y z
N MET A 1 26.60 6.42 -1.26
CA MET A 1 25.49 5.62 -0.70
C MET A 1 24.21 6.37 -1.05
N LEU A 2 23.60 6.30 -2.23
CA LEU A 2 23.57 5.38 -3.37
C LEU A 2 24.92 5.12 -4.05
N THR A 3 25.17 3.88 -4.46
CA THR A 3 26.14 3.54 -5.51
C THR A 3 25.34 3.00 -6.70
N LYS A 4 25.94 2.96 -7.90
CA LYS A 4 25.29 2.37 -9.09
C LYS A 4 24.87 0.90 -8.89
N ASP A 5 25.42 0.25 -7.87
CA ASP A 5 25.17 -1.15 -7.50
C ASP A 5 23.81 -1.33 -6.82
N ASN A 6 23.32 -0.28 -6.13
CA ASN A 6 22.04 -0.31 -5.39
C ASN A 6 20.90 0.42 -6.10
N LEU A 7 21.03 0.69 -7.41
CA LEU A 7 20.02 1.42 -8.20
C LEU A 7 18.63 0.77 -8.13
N TRP A 8 18.54 -0.56 -8.07
CA TRP A 8 17.27 -1.25 -8.02
C TRP A 8 16.53 -1.01 -6.69
N ILE A 9 17.25 -1.05 -5.55
CA ILE A 9 16.69 -0.72 -4.22
C ILE A 9 16.24 0.75 -4.17
N ALA A 10 17.05 1.66 -4.72
CA ALA A 10 16.70 3.07 -4.85
C ALA A 10 15.40 3.28 -5.64
N THR A 11 15.25 2.51 -6.71
CA THR A 11 14.10 2.57 -7.59
C THR A 11 12.85 2.05 -6.91
N ILE A 12 12.97 0.95 -6.15
CA ILE A 12 11.86 0.46 -5.32
C ILE A 12 11.40 1.55 -4.35
N GLY A 13 12.32 2.18 -3.61
CA GLY A 13 11.98 3.22 -2.64
C GLY A 13 11.32 4.45 -3.29
N THR A 14 11.94 5.01 -4.32
CA THR A 14 11.39 6.21 -4.99
C THR A 14 10.07 5.94 -5.69
N ALA A 15 9.90 4.78 -6.33
CA ALA A 15 8.65 4.41 -6.97
C ALA A 15 7.53 4.14 -5.93
N ALA A 16 7.86 3.55 -4.78
CA ALA A 16 6.89 3.37 -3.68
C ALA A 16 6.36 4.71 -3.14
N ASP A 17 7.17 5.77 -3.20
CA ASP A 17 6.78 7.16 -2.89
C ASP A 17 6.14 7.90 -4.09
N TYR A 18 5.69 7.16 -5.11
CA TYR A 18 5.07 7.68 -6.34
C TYR A 18 5.99 8.64 -7.15
N SER A 19 7.31 8.44 -7.09
CA SER A 19 8.29 9.23 -7.85
C SER A 19 8.89 8.43 -9.03
N LEU A 20 9.07 9.10 -10.17
CA LEU A 20 9.73 8.54 -11.37
C LEU A 20 11.25 8.76 -11.40
N ALA A 21 11.83 9.34 -10.34
CA ALA A 21 13.19 9.91 -10.35
C ALA A 21 14.28 8.97 -10.88
N THR A 22 14.22 7.67 -10.56
CA THR A 22 15.25 6.69 -10.98
C THR A 22 14.79 5.75 -12.08
N ILE A 23 13.51 5.78 -12.48
CA ILE A 23 12.91 4.82 -13.42
C ILE A 23 13.63 4.82 -14.77
N LYS A 24 14.00 6.00 -15.27
CA LYS A 24 14.72 6.13 -16.54
C LYS A 24 16.09 5.44 -16.51
N GLU A 25 16.83 5.54 -15.41
CA GLU A 25 18.11 4.87 -15.27
C GLU A 25 17.95 3.37 -15.02
N PHE A 26 16.94 3.00 -14.23
CA PHE A 26 16.58 1.61 -13.96
C PHE A 26 16.22 0.87 -15.25
N ASN A 27 15.40 1.46 -16.12
CA ASN A 27 14.99 0.88 -17.40
C ASN A 27 16.15 0.67 -18.39
N LYS A 28 17.26 1.39 -18.25
CA LYS A 28 18.46 1.11 -19.06
C LYS A 28 19.14 -0.21 -18.67
N LYS A 29 19.00 -0.63 -17.41
CA LYS A 29 19.60 -1.86 -16.88
C LYS A 29 18.61 -3.04 -16.87
N PHE A 30 17.35 -2.77 -16.58
CA PHE A 30 16.29 -3.77 -16.39
C PHE A 30 14.99 -3.38 -17.14
N PRO A 31 15.04 -3.24 -18.48
CA PRO A 31 13.91 -2.73 -19.26
C PRO A 31 12.63 -3.57 -19.12
N GLU A 32 12.78 -4.89 -18.95
CA GLU A 32 11.69 -5.84 -18.76
C GLU A 32 10.99 -5.74 -17.40
N LEU A 33 11.54 -4.98 -16.44
CA LEU A 33 10.96 -4.90 -15.10
C LEU A 33 9.94 -3.77 -14.94
N ALA A 34 10.11 -2.61 -15.59
CA ALA A 34 9.15 -1.49 -15.50
C ALA A 34 8.45 -1.14 -16.83
N GLU A 35 8.69 -1.92 -17.90
CA GLU A 35 7.96 -1.87 -19.18
C GLU A 35 7.87 -0.48 -19.83
N SER A 36 8.87 0.38 -19.62
CA SER A 36 8.94 1.75 -20.20
C SER A 36 7.72 2.66 -19.95
N SER A 37 6.90 2.38 -18.93
CA SER A 37 5.76 3.23 -18.58
C SER A 37 6.22 4.54 -17.91
N GLU A 38 5.58 5.66 -18.24
CA GLU A 38 5.70 6.93 -17.50
C GLU A 38 4.56 7.11 -16.49
N ASP A 39 3.55 6.24 -16.50
CA ASP A 39 2.51 6.19 -15.47
C ASP A 39 3.01 5.39 -14.27
N ILE A 40 3.25 6.10 -13.16
CA ILE A 40 3.71 5.51 -11.90
C ILE A 40 2.70 4.54 -11.28
N TYR A 41 1.40 4.76 -11.46
CA TYR A 41 0.37 3.83 -10.96
C TYR A 41 0.45 2.51 -11.71
N ARG A 42 0.57 2.56 -13.04
CA ARG A 42 0.80 1.38 -13.86
C ARG A 42 2.08 0.65 -13.46
N ILE A 43 3.17 1.36 -13.22
CA ILE A 43 4.41 0.74 -12.73
C ILE A 43 4.18 -0.03 -11.42
N ILE A 44 3.57 0.61 -10.43
CA ILE A 44 3.39 0.02 -9.09
C ILE A 44 2.46 -1.20 -9.11
N TYR A 45 1.39 -1.17 -9.91
CA TYR A 45 0.34 -2.20 -9.83
C TYR A 45 0.38 -3.25 -10.94
N GLU A 46 1.04 -2.99 -12.07
CA GLU A 46 0.93 -3.84 -13.26
C GLU A 46 2.27 -4.44 -13.72
N THR A 47 3.40 -4.00 -13.17
CA THR A 47 4.74 -4.44 -13.64
C THR A 47 5.49 -5.31 -12.63
N LYS A 48 6.60 -5.93 -13.07
CA LYS A 48 7.49 -6.69 -12.18
C LYS A 48 8.20 -5.80 -11.16
N LEU A 49 8.47 -4.53 -11.49
CA LEU A 49 8.93 -3.53 -10.52
C LEU A 49 7.87 -3.29 -9.44
N GLY A 50 6.60 -3.23 -9.82
CA GLY A 50 5.47 -3.22 -8.88
C GLY A 50 5.48 -4.41 -7.93
N LYS A 51 5.72 -5.62 -8.44
CA LYS A 51 5.91 -6.83 -7.62
C LYS A 51 7.09 -6.70 -6.65
N LEU A 52 8.23 -6.13 -7.07
CA LEU A 52 9.36 -5.85 -6.18
C LEU A 52 8.99 -4.87 -5.06
N ILE A 53 8.28 -3.79 -5.38
CA ILE A 53 7.78 -2.84 -4.39
C ILE A 53 6.88 -3.55 -3.36
N LYS A 54 5.97 -4.40 -3.83
CA LYS A 54 5.07 -5.19 -2.97
C LYS A 54 5.84 -6.18 -2.09
N ILE A 55 6.86 -6.85 -2.62
CA ILE A 55 7.75 -7.72 -1.84
C ILE A 55 8.37 -6.94 -0.67
N PHE A 56 8.99 -5.79 -0.95
CA PHE A 56 9.63 -4.96 0.07
C PHE A 56 8.62 -4.42 1.09
N SER A 57 7.45 -3.97 0.64
CA SER A 57 6.38 -3.51 1.54
C SER A 57 5.90 -4.61 2.50
N PHE A 58 5.91 -5.87 2.05
CA PHE A 58 5.36 -7.00 2.81
C PHE A 58 6.36 -7.59 3.81
N ILE A 59 7.64 -7.68 3.47
CA ILE A 59 8.64 -8.16 4.43
C ILE A 59 8.81 -7.23 5.63
N LEU A 60 8.45 -5.95 5.48
CA LEU A 60 8.43 -4.96 6.57
C LEU A 60 7.25 -5.14 7.55
N LYS A 61 6.29 -6.05 7.27
CA LYS A 61 5.13 -6.29 8.13
C LYS A 61 5.41 -7.19 9.33
N ASP A 62 6.56 -7.86 9.34
CA ASP A 62 6.97 -8.69 10.46
C ASP A 62 7.53 -7.85 11.62
N PRO A 63 7.68 -8.45 12.82
CA PRO A 63 8.34 -7.78 13.95
C PRO A 63 9.73 -7.26 13.58
N HIS A 64 10.08 -6.10 14.15
CA HIS A 64 11.32 -5.37 13.85
C HIS A 64 12.59 -6.25 13.85
N TYR A 65 12.73 -7.18 14.80
CA TYR A 65 13.91 -8.05 14.86
C TYR A 65 14.05 -8.96 13.63
N LYS A 66 12.95 -9.41 13.02
CA LYS A 66 12.96 -10.18 11.78
C LYS A 66 13.26 -9.29 10.59
N VAL A 67 12.70 -8.07 10.57
CA VAL A 67 12.98 -7.09 9.51
C VAL A 67 14.48 -6.83 9.39
N LEU A 68 15.19 -6.66 10.51
CA LEU A 68 16.65 -6.50 10.50
C LEU A 68 17.38 -7.73 9.92
N GLN A 69 16.87 -8.95 10.16
CA GLN A 69 17.42 -10.16 9.55
C GLN A 69 17.21 -10.14 8.03
N TYR A 70 16.04 -9.73 7.56
CA TYR A 70 15.74 -9.64 6.13
C TYR A 70 16.63 -8.62 5.42
N VAL A 71 16.94 -7.49 6.06
CA VAL A 71 17.91 -6.52 5.53
C VAL A 71 19.27 -7.17 5.28
N ASN A 72 19.80 -7.91 6.28
CA ASN A 72 21.09 -8.62 6.13
C ASN A 72 21.08 -9.70 5.03
N VAL A 73 19.91 -10.28 4.74
CA VAL A 73 19.73 -11.25 3.65
C VAL A 73 19.67 -10.52 2.29
N ILE A 74 18.93 -9.40 2.21
CA ILE A 74 18.78 -8.59 1.00
C ILE A 74 20.09 -7.95 0.57
N GLU A 75 20.94 -7.53 1.51
CA GLU A 75 22.28 -7.02 1.21
C GLU A 75 23.16 -8.01 0.44
N LYS A 76 22.83 -9.31 0.48
CA LYS A 76 23.53 -10.38 -0.22
C LYS A 76 22.88 -10.77 -1.56
N ILE A 77 21.77 -10.11 -1.93
CA ILE A 77 21.08 -10.28 -3.20
C ILE A 77 21.61 -9.25 -4.18
N ASN A 78 22.11 -9.70 -5.34
CA ASN A 78 22.88 -8.86 -6.26
C ASN A 78 22.03 -8.18 -7.33
N SER A 79 20.83 -8.71 -7.60
CA SER A 79 19.96 -8.16 -8.64
C SER A 79 18.47 -8.38 -8.34
N PRO A 80 17.59 -7.54 -8.92
CA PRO A 80 16.14 -7.78 -8.85
C PRO A 80 15.73 -9.12 -9.48
N ASP A 81 16.42 -9.58 -10.53
CA ASP A 81 16.15 -10.87 -11.17
C ASP A 81 16.49 -12.07 -10.27
N GLU A 82 17.56 -11.96 -9.46
CA GLU A 82 17.89 -12.98 -8.46
C GLU A 82 16.73 -13.16 -7.47
N LEU A 83 16.17 -12.03 -6.98
CA LEU A 83 15.04 -12.04 -6.06
C LEU A 83 13.76 -12.58 -6.72
N LEU A 84 13.41 -12.07 -7.91
CA LEU A 84 12.18 -12.45 -8.61
C LEU A 84 12.21 -13.90 -9.11
N GLY A 85 13.39 -14.38 -9.51
CA GLY A 85 13.62 -15.74 -9.99
C GLY A 85 13.91 -16.76 -8.89
N GLU A 86 14.05 -16.32 -7.63
CA GLU A 86 14.39 -17.19 -6.49
C GLU A 86 15.65 -18.02 -6.73
N SER A 87 16.64 -17.45 -7.42
CA SER A 87 17.81 -18.18 -7.91
C SER A 87 18.93 -18.38 -6.88
N SER A 88 18.74 -17.88 -5.65
CA SER A 88 19.65 -18.06 -4.53
C SER A 88 18.90 -18.40 -3.24
N LYS A 89 19.61 -18.98 -2.26
CA LYS A 89 19.03 -19.25 -0.93
C LYS A 89 18.55 -17.96 -0.24
N ASN A 90 19.27 -16.85 -0.44
CA ASN A 90 18.91 -15.55 0.12
C ASN A 90 17.59 -15.05 -0.51
N ALA A 91 17.46 -15.14 -1.84
CA ALA A 91 16.24 -14.80 -2.54
C ALA A 91 15.05 -15.69 -2.12
N GLU A 92 15.27 -17.00 -2.03
CA GLU A 92 14.26 -17.96 -1.59
C GLU A 92 13.75 -17.65 -0.16
N GLU A 93 14.65 -17.23 0.74
CA GLU A 93 14.30 -16.85 2.11
C GLU A 93 13.37 -15.62 2.15
N ILE A 94 13.69 -14.56 1.40
CA ILE A 94 12.83 -13.37 1.29
C ILE A 94 11.49 -13.72 0.65
N MET A 95 11.50 -14.55 -0.39
CA MET A 95 10.29 -14.93 -1.11
C MET A 95 9.37 -15.83 -0.30
N LYS A 96 9.90 -16.66 0.62
CA LYS A 96 9.09 -17.39 1.61
C LYS A 96 8.32 -16.43 2.52
N VAL A 97 8.95 -15.37 3.01
CA VAL A 97 8.29 -14.35 3.83
C VAL A 97 7.21 -13.64 3.01
N TYR A 98 7.56 -13.17 1.81
CA TYR A 98 6.60 -12.53 0.91
C TYR A 98 5.38 -13.40 0.64
N ARG A 99 5.55 -14.68 0.27
CA ARG A 99 4.44 -15.60 0.00
C ARG A 99 3.48 -15.72 1.18
N ARG A 100 4.02 -15.87 2.40
CA ARG A 100 3.21 -15.96 3.62
C ARG A 100 2.36 -14.70 3.82
N VAL A 101 2.99 -13.53 3.81
CA VAL A 101 2.30 -12.24 3.99
C VAL A 101 1.31 -11.97 2.85
N ASN A 102 1.71 -12.25 1.60
CA ASN A 102 0.85 -12.06 0.44
C ASN A 102 -0.37 -12.99 0.48
N SER A 103 -0.26 -14.21 1.01
CA SER A 103 -1.41 -15.11 1.14
C SER A 103 -2.50 -14.55 2.06
N GLU A 104 -2.12 -13.84 3.13
CA GLU A 104 -3.06 -13.14 4.01
C GLU A 104 -3.64 -11.91 3.32
N TYR A 105 -2.78 -11.14 2.63
CA TYR A 105 -3.20 -9.97 1.86
C TYR A 105 -4.24 -10.32 0.79
N GLN A 106 -3.99 -11.35 -0.01
CA GLN A 106 -4.85 -11.71 -1.15
C GLN A 106 -6.26 -12.12 -0.70
N LYS A 107 -6.39 -12.81 0.44
CA LYS A 107 -7.70 -13.13 1.03
C LYS A 107 -8.50 -11.88 1.36
N LEU A 108 -7.85 -10.90 2.00
CA LEU A 108 -8.49 -9.62 2.31
C LEU A 108 -8.81 -8.83 1.05
N PHE A 109 -7.91 -8.84 0.06
CA PHE A 109 -8.10 -8.10 -1.19
C PHE A 109 -9.28 -8.66 -2.00
N GLU A 110 -9.42 -9.97 -2.09
CA GLU A 110 -10.55 -10.63 -2.76
C GLU A 110 -11.90 -10.24 -2.15
N GLU A 111 -11.98 -10.10 -0.83
CA GLU A 111 -13.19 -9.61 -0.17
C GLU A 111 -13.39 -8.10 -0.39
N ALA A 112 -12.31 -7.34 -0.32
CA ALA A 112 -12.34 -5.89 -0.42
C ALA A 112 -12.62 -5.38 -1.84
N SER A 113 -12.27 -6.12 -2.89
CA SER A 113 -12.47 -5.72 -4.29
C SER A 113 -13.87 -6.00 -4.83
N LYS A 114 -14.75 -6.63 -4.04
CA LYS A 114 -16.15 -6.83 -4.43
C LYS A 114 -16.83 -5.50 -4.72
N SER A 115 -17.43 -5.37 -5.91
CA SER A 115 -18.04 -4.12 -6.37
C SER A 115 -19.19 -3.68 -5.45
N GLN A 116 -19.31 -2.37 -5.28
CA GLN A 116 -20.34 -1.72 -4.47
C GLN A 116 -20.99 -0.60 -5.29
N GLU A 117 -22.29 -0.38 -5.18
CA GLU A 117 -22.98 0.69 -5.93
C GLU A 117 -22.63 2.09 -5.42
N SER A 118 -22.24 2.23 -4.15
CA SER A 118 -21.92 3.52 -3.53
C SER A 118 -20.70 4.20 -4.17
N MET A 119 -20.70 5.54 -4.15
CA MET A 119 -19.54 6.39 -4.46
C MET A 119 -18.43 6.28 -3.40
N VAL A 120 -18.76 5.75 -2.22
CA VAL A 120 -17.79 5.35 -1.19
C VAL A 120 -17.67 3.83 -1.19
N HIS A 121 -16.50 3.35 -1.56
CA HIS A 121 -16.13 1.94 -1.47
C HIS A 121 -15.54 1.65 -0.10
N LYS A 122 -16.23 0.84 0.71
CA LYS A 122 -15.86 0.62 2.12
C LYS A 122 -15.54 -0.84 2.39
N PHE A 123 -14.48 -1.08 3.15
CA PHE A 123 -14.09 -2.40 3.62
C PHE A 123 -13.59 -2.33 5.06
N LEU A 124 -14.21 -3.10 5.96
CA LEU A 124 -13.75 -3.27 7.33
C LEU A 124 -13.33 -4.72 7.55
N TYR A 125 -12.17 -4.93 8.17
CA TYR A 125 -11.71 -6.25 8.57
C TYR A 125 -11.23 -6.25 10.03
N PRO A 126 -11.36 -7.38 10.76
CA PRO A 126 -10.89 -7.48 12.12
C PRO A 126 -9.36 -7.40 12.19
N ALA A 127 -8.84 -6.88 13.30
CA ALA A 127 -7.41 -6.80 13.50
C ALA A 127 -6.78 -8.20 13.65
N GLY A 128 -6.01 -8.61 12.64
CA GLY A 128 -5.11 -9.75 12.72
C GLY A 128 -3.71 -9.37 13.22
N ASN A 129 -2.72 -10.19 12.91
CA ASN A 129 -1.31 -9.93 13.24
C ASN A 129 -0.70 -8.78 12.41
N MET A 130 -1.23 -8.54 11.21
CA MET A 130 -0.70 -7.57 10.26
C MET A 130 -1.72 -6.49 9.91
N SER A 131 -1.21 -5.33 9.47
CA SER A 131 -2.02 -4.21 8.99
C SER A 131 -1.83 -4.05 7.49
N PHE A 132 -2.94 -4.13 6.74
CA PHE A 132 -2.97 -3.98 5.28
C PHE A 132 -3.83 -2.80 4.81
N THR A 133 -4.27 -1.91 5.71
CA THR A 133 -5.18 -0.81 5.36
C THR A 133 -4.61 0.09 4.26
N ALA A 134 -3.31 0.41 4.33
CA ALA A 134 -2.65 1.28 3.36
C ALA A 134 -2.49 0.60 1.99
N GLU A 135 -2.09 -0.67 1.96
CA GLU A 135 -1.92 -1.43 0.73
C GLU A 135 -3.25 -1.69 0.04
N LEU A 136 -4.26 -2.19 0.78
CA LEU A 136 -5.60 -2.42 0.27
C LEU A 136 -6.22 -1.13 -0.27
N SER A 137 -6.18 -0.03 0.51
CA SER A 137 -6.80 1.23 0.06
C SER A 137 -6.15 1.80 -1.20
N SER A 138 -4.83 1.62 -1.36
CA SER A 138 -4.11 2.14 -2.53
C SER A 138 -4.34 1.27 -3.77
N GLU A 139 -4.35 -0.06 -3.63
CA GLU A 139 -4.68 -0.99 -4.74
C GLU A 139 -6.14 -0.83 -5.18
N LEU A 140 -7.09 -0.70 -4.24
CA LEU A 140 -8.50 -0.40 -4.53
C LEU A 140 -8.70 0.98 -5.17
N GLN A 141 -7.85 1.98 -4.86
CA GLN A 141 -7.93 3.29 -5.52
C GLN A 141 -7.50 3.22 -6.99
N HIS A 142 -6.58 2.31 -7.33
CA HIS A 142 -6.22 2.03 -8.73
C HIS A 142 -7.36 1.34 -9.48
N GLU A 143 -8.06 0.40 -8.82
CA GLU A 143 -9.21 -0.33 -9.38
C GLU A 143 -10.47 0.54 -9.52
N PHE A 144 -10.79 1.33 -8.49
CA PHE A 144 -11.99 2.16 -8.41
C PHE A 144 -11.66 3.66 -8.42
N ARG A 145 -11.00 4.12 -9.50
CA ARG A 145 -10.49 5.52 -9.64
C ARG A 145 -11.52 6.60 -9.36
N ASP A 146 -12.79 6.32 -9.63
CA ASP A 146 -13.89 7.27 -9.48
C ASP A 146 -14.49 7.39 -8.08
N LYS A 147 -14.12 6.48 -7.17
CA LYS A 147 -14.70 6.36 -5.83
C LYS A 147 -13.77 6.90 -4.75
N MET A 148 -14.38 7.25 -3.62
CA MET A 148 -13.65 7.36 -2.36
C MET A 148 -13.47 5.96 -1.78
N ILE A 149 -12.24 5.63 -1.37
CA ILE A 149 -11.93 4.34 -0.77
C ILE A 149 -11.76 4.52 0.74
N ILE A 150 -12.41 3.68 1.53
CA ILE A 150 -12.25 3.61 2.99
C ILE A 150 -11.93 2.15 3.35
N VAL A 151 -10.71 1.91 3.83
CA VAL A 151 -10.33 0.60 4.37
C VAL A 151 -10.00 0.72 5.84
N GLY A 152 -10.74 0.02 6.68
CA GLY A 152 -10.57 0.03 8.14
C GLY A 152 -10.19 -1.32 8.72
N ARG A 153 -9.30 -1.27 9.71
CA ARG A 153 -8.94 -2.38 10.58
C ARG A 153 -9.52 -2.12 11.96
N GLN A 154 -10.44 -2.98 12.39
CA GLN A 154 -11.10 -2.85 13.68
C GLN A 154 -10.37 -3.64 14.76
N LYS A 155 -10.03 -2.98 15.87
CA LYS A 155 -9.49 -3.61 17.08
C LYS A 155 -10.22 -3.05 18.29
N ASP A 156 -10.86 -3.93 19.05
CA ASP A 156 -11.66 -3.57 20.22
C ASP A 156 -12.73 -2.52 19.85
N SER A 157 -12.81 -1.41 20.58
CA SER A 157 -13.70 -0.27 20.32
C SER A 157 -13.13 0.75 19.33
N SER A 158 -12.09 0.39 18.57
CA SER A 158 -11.36 1.34 17.73
C SER A 158 -11.21 0.86 16.28
N ILE A 159 -11.28 1.79 15.34
CA ILE A 159 -11.08 1.51 13.91
C ILE A 159 -9.96 2.40 13.39
N LYS A 160 -8.90 1.79 12.88
CA LYS A 160 -7.82 2.48 12.16
C LYS A 160 -8.05 2.34 10.67
N MET A 161 -8.12 3.45 9.95
CA MET A 161 -8.50 3.50 8.55
C MET A 161 -7.43 4.14 7.68
N SER A 162 -7.42 3.74 6.42
CA SER A 162 -6.72 4.41 5.33
C SER A 162 -7.74 4.80 4.28
N LEU A 163 -7.77 6.09 3.96
CA LEU A 163 -8.70 6.69 3.02
C LEU A 163 -7.96 7.15 1.77
N ARG A 164 -8.59 7.01 0.61
CA ARG A 164 -8.08 7.51 -0.69
C ARG A 164 -9.20 8.22 -1.46
N TYR A 165 -8.88 9.36 -2.06
CA TYR A 165 -9.81 10.06 -2.94
C TYR A 165 -9.09 11.03 -3.88
N GLN A 166 -9.24 10.85 -5.18
CA GLN A 166 -8.55 11.67 -6.19
C GLN A 166 -9.28 12.97 -6.57
N LYS A 167 -10.61 13.06 -6.36
CA LYS A 167 -11.44 14.14 -6.91
C LYS A 167 -11.41 15.45 -6.10
N LYS A 168 -11.19 15.39 -4.78
CA LYS A 168 -11.17 16.57 -3.88
C LYS A 168 -10.02 16.46 -2.87
N ASP A 169 -9.77 17.54 -2.13
CA ASP A 169 -8.80 17.52 -1.01
C ASP A 169 -9.37 16.74 0.17
N LEU A 170 -8.93 15.49 0.30
CA LEU A 170 -9.38 14.54 1.32
C LEU A 170 -9.12 15.04 2.74
N ARG A 171 -8.09 15.87 2.95
CA ARG A 171 -7.75 16.39 4.29
C ARG A 171 -8.88 17.26 4.84
N LYS A 172 -9.42 18.14 3.99
CA LYS A 172 -10.53 19.05 4.36
C LYS A 172 -11.82 18.26 4.62
N LEU A 173 -12.08 17.24 3.81
CA LEU A 173 -13.24 16.35 4.00
C LEU A 173 -13.13 15.58 5.31
N LEU A 174 -11.93 15.05 5.60
CA LEU A 174 -11.65 14.30 6.81
C LEU A 174 -11.78 15.15 8.07
N GLU A 175 -11.17 16.34 8.08
CA GLU A 175 -11.24 17.29 9.21
C GLU A 175 -12.69 17.62 9.54
N LYS A 176 -13.48 17.95 8.52
CA LYS A 176 -14.92 18.23 8.68
C LYS A 176 -15.71 17.01 9.16
N ALA A 177 -15.42 15.81 8.63
CA ALA A 177 -16.12 14.59 9.02
C ALA A 177 -15.85 14.18 10.47
N LEU A 178 -14.67 14.50 11.00
CA LEU A 178 -14.25 14.17 12.37
C LEU A 178 -14.79 15.14 13.44
N GLU A 179 -15.37 16.28 13.07
CA GLU A 179 -15.80 17.30 14.03
C GLU A 179 -16.83 16.75 15.04
N GLY A 180 -16.48 16.73 16.32
CA GLY A 180 -17.34 16.21 17.39
C GLY A 180 -17.39 14.69 17.53
N LEU A 181 -16.62 13.93 16.73
CA LEU A 181 -16.44 12.49 16.89
C LEU A 181 -15.22 12.18 17.77
N ASP A 182 -15.22 11.01 18.42
CA ASP A 182 -14.06 10.50 19.14
C ASP A 182 -13.05 9.90 18.15
N GLY A 183 -12.23 10.76 17.55
CA GLY A 183 -11.26 10.36 16.56
C GLY A 183 -10.30 11.46 16.10
N TYR A 184 -9.28 11.06 15.36
CA TYR A 184 -8.28 11.95 14.77
C TYR A 184 -7.78 11.39 13.44
N GLY A 185 -7.24 12.26 12.59
CA GLY A 185 -6.72 11.85 11.31
C GLY A 185 -5.91 12.94 10.62
N GLY A 186 -5.25 12.57 9.53
CA GLY A 186 -4.40 13.46 8.76
C GLY A 186 -3.74 12.76 7.58
N GLY A 187 -2.97 13.52 6.80
CA GLY A 187 -2.23 12.98 5.66
C GLY A 187 -2.08 13.99 4.53
N HIS A 188 -2.07 13.48 3.31
CA HIS A 188 -1.90 14.25 2.08
C HIS A 188 -3.24 14.47 1.37
N LYS A 189 -3.22 15.37 0.38
CA LYS A 189 -4.39 15.81 -0.41
C LYS A 189 -5.28 14.65 -0.91
N HIS A 190 -4.69 13.50 -1.25
CA HIS A 190 -5.40 12.36 -1.85
C HIS A 190 -5.34 11.07 -1.01
N ALA A 191 -4.64 11.09 0.13
CA ALA A 191 -4.42 9.92 0.96
C ALA A 191 -4.33 10.33 2.43
N CYS A 192 -5.23 9.83 3.26
CA CYS A 192 -5.24 10.13 4.70
C CYS A 192 -5.34 8.86 5.54
N GLY A 193 -4.77 8.93 6.74
CA GLY A 193 -5.01 7.98 7.82
C GLY A 193 -6.02 8.56 8.80
N CYS A 194 -6.85 7.70 9.39
CA CYS A 194 -7.84 8.10 10.38
C CYS A 194 -7.96 7.04 11.48
N HIS A 195 -8.27 7.48 12.69
CA HIS A 195 -8.60 6.63 13.82
C HIS A 195 -9.87 7.15 14.48
N ILE A 196 -10.86 6.28 14.69
CA ILE A 196 -12.11 6.64 15.37
C ILE A 196 -12.55 5.53 16.33
N ASN A 197 -13.44 5.89 17.26
CA ASN A 197 -14.22 4.93 18.02
C ASN A 197 -15.19 4.17 17.09
N SER A 198 -15.36 2.87 17.30
CA SER A 198 -16.23 2.02 16.46
C SER A 198 -17.69 2.47 16.48
N ARG A 199 -18.14 3.10 17.57
CA ARG A 199 -19.52 3.62 17.68
C ARG A 199 -19.78 4.81 16.73
N ASP A 200 -18.73 5.54 16.35
CA ASP A 200 -18.81 6.74 15.51
C ASP A 200 -18.66 6.41 14.02
N TYR A 201 -18.41 5.14 13.66
CA TYR A 201 -18.09 4.73 12.29
C TYR A 201 -19.19 5.02 11.27
N ASN A 202 -20.44 4.69 11.60
CA ASN A 202 -21.54 4.89 10.67
C ASN A 202 -21.75 6.38 10.38
N GLU A 203 -21.77 7.20 11.43
CA GLU A 203 -21.89 8.66 11.29
C GLU A 203 -20.71 9.26 10.50
N PHE A 204 -19.49 8.81 10.77
CA PHE A 204 -18.30 9.23 10.03
C PHE A 204 -18.41 8.96 8.51
N VAL A 205 -18.84 7.75 8.13
CA VAL A 205 -19.01 7.37 6.73
C VAL A 205 -20.14 8.17 6.07
N GLU A 206 -21.28 8.34 6.74
CA GLU A 206 -22.40 9.14 6.24
C GLU A 206 -22.01 10.60 5.97
N ARG A 207 -21.24 11.21 6.88
CA ARG A 207 -20.70 12.56 6.71
C ARG A 207 -19.82 12.65 5.46
N LEU A 208 -18.89 11.71 5.28
CA LEU A 208 -18.04 11.68 4.09
C LEU A 208 -18.84 11.50 2.80
N GLU A 209 -19.81 10.56 2.79
CA GLU A 209 -20.73 10.34 1.66
C GLU A 209 -21.48 11.63 1.31
N SER A 210 -21.94 12.40 2.30
CA SER A 210 -22.65 13.66 2.09
C SER A 210 -21.80 14.78 1.47
N TYR A 211 -20.48 14.79 1.68
CA TYR A 211 -19.59 15.85 1.19
C TYR A 211 -19.04 15.59 -0.22
N ILE A 212 -19.19 14.37 -0.72
CA ILE A 212 -18.75 13.99 -2.06
C ILE A 212 -19.88 13.89 -3.09
N LYS A 213 -21.14 13.87 -2.63
CA LYS A 213 -22.30 14.21 -3.46
C LYS A 213 -22.17 15.66 -3.95
#